data_AF-G3I596-F1
#
_entry.id   AF-G3I596-F1
#
_cell.length_a   1.000
_cell.length_b   1.000
_cell.length_c   1.000
_cell.angle_alpha   90.00
_cell.angle_beta   90.00
_cell.angle_gamma   90.00
#
_symmetry.space_group_name_H-M   'P 1'
#
loop_
_entity.id
_entity.type
_entity.pdbx_description
1 polymer ?
#
loop_
_entity_poly.entity_id
_entity_poly.type
_entity_poly.pdbx_seq_one_letter_code
_entity_poly.pdbx_strand_id
1 'polypeptide(L)'
;MAVREKVFDVIICCFKRHGAEVIDTPVFELKETLTGKYGEDSKLIYDLKDQGGELLSLRYDLTVPFARYLAMNKLTNIKRYHIAKVYRRDNPAMTRGR
;
A
#
# COMPACT_ATOMS: atom_id res chain seq x y z
N MET A 1 16.71 8.19 12.14
CA MET A 1 15.43 8.82 11.74
C MET A 1 15.62 10.12 10.97
N ALA A 2 16.59 10.97 11.34
CA ALA A 2 16.86 12.26 10.68
C ALA A 2 16.92 12.23 9.13
N VAL A 3 17.56 11.22 8.53
CA VAL A 3 17.61 11.09 7.06
C VAL A 3 16.24 10.81 6.45
N ARG A 4 15.45 9.92 7.06
CA ARG A 4 14.11 9.57 6.58
C ARG A 4 13.18 10.78 6.62
N GLU A 5 13.21 11.51 7.73
CA GLU A 5 12.40 12.72 7.92
C GLU A 5 12.76 13.79 6.88
N LYS A 6 14.06 14.08 6.71
CA LYS A 6 14.52 15.06 5.71
C LYS A 6 14.07 14.72 4.29
N VAL A 7 14.11 13.44 3.91
CA VAL A 7 13.66 12.98 2.60
C VAL A 7 12.14 13.10 2.47
N PHE A 8 11.40 12.64 3.48
CA PHE A 8 9.93 12.72 3.48
C PHE A 8 9.43 14.15 3.47
N ASP A 9 10.07 15.07 4.18
CA ASP A 9 9.66 16.48 4.20
C ASP A 9 9.70 17.10 2.80
N VAL A 10 10.79 16.88 2.05
CA VAL A 10 10.91 17.38 0.66
C VAL A 10 9.81 16.81 -0.23
N ILE A 11 9.53 15.50 -0.11
CA ILE A 11 8.50 14.81 -0.90
C ILE A 11 7.10 15.31 -0.53
N ILE A 12 6.79 15.42 0.77
CA ILE A 12 5.50 15.89 1.28
C ILE A 12 5.26 17.34 0.89
N CYS A 13 6.27 18.20 0.96
CA CYS A 13 6.17 19.59 0.50
C CYS A 13 5.79 19.67 -0.98
N CYS A 14 6.33 18.78 -1.83
CA CYS A 14 5.93 18.69 -3.23
C CYS A 14 4.46 18.30 -3.37
N PHE A 15 4.02 17.21 -2.73
CA PHE A 15 2.62 16.78 -2.79
C PHE A 15 1.64 17.86 -2.31
N LYS A 16 1.94 18.51 -1.19
CA LYS A 16 1.13 19.62 -0.65
C LYS A 16 1.11 20.82 -1.59
N ARG A 17 2.24 21.18 -2.21
CA ARG A 17 2.31 22.25 -3.22
C ARG A 17 1.40 21.97 -4.42
N HIS A 18 1.28 20.71 -4.81
CA HIS A 18 0.36 20.28 -5.88
C HIS A 18 -1.08 20.06 -5.39
N GLY A 19 -1.42 20.42 -4.15
CA GLY A 19 -2.77 20.36 -3.59
C GLY A 19 -3.31 18.94 -3.40
N ALA A 20 -2.44 17.97 -3.17
CA ALA A 20 -2.85 16.60 -2.89
C ALA A 20 -3.23 16.42 -1.41
N GLU A 21 -4.35 15.73 -1.16
CA GLU A 21 -4.79 15.34 0.17
C GLU A 21 -4.02 14.10 0.66
N VAL A 22 -4.01 13.87 1.98
CA VAL A 22 -3.41 12.67 2.57
C VAL A 22 -4.50 11.72 3.01
N ILE A 23 -4.31 10.44 2.71
CA ILE A 23 -5.13 9.35 3.26
C ILE A 23 -4.20 8.30 3.86
N ASP A 24 -4.76 7.47 4.73
CA ASP A 24 -4.12 6.23 5.14
C ASP A 24 -5.11 5.08 5.04
N THR A 25 -4.59 3.87 4.82
CA THR A 25 -5.39 2.65 4.76
C THR A 25 -4.83 1.64 5.75
N PRO A 26 -5.63 0.66 6.19
CA PRO A 26 -5.12 -0.45 6.98
C PRO A 26 -3.91 -1.13 6.31
N VAL A 27 -3.07 -1.76 7.14
CA VAL A 27 -1.87 -2.46 6.67
C VAL A 27 -2.21 -3.76 5.93
N PHE A 28 -3.37 -4.34 6.25
CA PHE A 28 -3.93 -5.51 5.60
C PHE A 28 -5.25 -5.17 4.91
N GLU A 29 -5.55 -5.93 3.86
CA GLU A 29 -6.82 -5.91 3.14
C GLU A 29 -7.41 -7.33 3.18
N LEU A 30 -8.70 -7.46 2.82
CA LEU A 30 -9.26 -8.77 2.52
C LEU A 30 -8.45 -9.42 1.40
N LYS A 31 -8.14 -10.70 1.55
CA LYS A 31 -7.37 -11.47 0.55
C LYS A 31 -8.01 -11.38 -0.84
N GLU A 32 -9.33 -11.42 -0.91
CA GLU A 32 -10.09 -11.26 -2.15
C GLU A 32 -9.83 -9.92 -2.84
N THR A 33 -9.63 -8.83 -2.09
CA THR A 33 -9.36 -7.49 -2.64
C THR A 33 -8.04 -7.45 -3.40
N LEU A 34 -7.04 -8.22 -2.95
CA LEU A 34 -5.71 -8.28 -3.59
C LEU A 34 -5.59 -9.38 -4.64
N THR A 35 -6.48 -10.38 -4.61
CA THR A 35 -6.41 -11.54 -5.49
C THR A 35 -6.73 -11.15 -6.94
N GLY A 36 -5.93 -11.65 -7.89
CA GLY A 36 -6.14 -11.43 -9.33
C GLY A 36 -5.79 -10.04 -9.85
N LYS A 37 -5.24 -9.15 -9.00
CA LYS A 37 -4.84 -7.79 -9.42
C LYS A 37 -3.39 -7.69 -9.88
N TYR A 38 -2.54 -8.63 -9.48
CA TYR A 38 -1.10 -8.56 -9.69
C TYR A 38 -0.55 -9.67 -10.61
N GLY A 39 -1.41 -10.42 -11.30
CA GLY A 39 -0.95 -11.51 -12.18
C GLY A 39 -0.08 -12.53 -11.44
N GLU A 40 1.10 -12.81 -11.99
CA GLU A 40 2.07 -13.75 -11.40
C GLU A 40 2.62 -13.30 -10.04
N ASP A 41 2.71 -12.00 -9.80
CA ASP A 41 3.20 -11.41 -8.55
C ASP A 41 2.26 -11.65 -7.37
N SER A 42 1.02 -12.09 -7.61
CA SER A 42 0.05 -12.42 -6.55
C SER A 42 0.58 -13.50 -5.59
N LYS A 43 1.53 -14.33 -6.04
CA LYS A 43 2.19 -15.37 -5.22
C LYS A 43 3.10 -14.79 -4.14
N LEU A 44 3.49 -13.52 -4.27
CA LEU A 44 4.44 -12.84 -3.39
C LEU A 44 3.74 -12.09 -2.25
N ILE A 45 2.42 -12.21 -2.14
CA ILE A 45 1.63 -11.57 -1.09
C ILE A 45 1.84 -12.29 0.25
N TYR A 46 1.92 -11.53 1.34
CA TYR A 46 1.92 -12.08 2.69
C TYR A 46 0.48 -12.28 3.17
N ASP A 47 0.08 -13.53 3.38
CA ASP A 47 -1.20 -13.87 3.98
C ASP A 47 -1.09 -13.92 5.50
N LEU A 48 -2.13 -13.43 6.19
CA LEU A 48 -2.27 -13.61 7.63
C LEU A 48 -2.82 -15.01 7.89
N LYS A 49 -2.50 -15.55 9.07
CA LYS A 49 -3.01 -16.86 9.49
C LYS A 49 -4.53 -16.78 9.68
N ASP A 50 -5.24 -17.79 9.21
CA ASP A 50 -6.66 -17.96 9.51
C ASP A 50 -6.86 -18.22 11.02
N GLN A 51 -7.69 -17.41 11.64
CA GLN A 51 -8.05 -17.48 13.06
C GLN A 51 -9.57 -17.70 13.26
N GLY A 52 -10.26 -18.22 12.24
CA GLY A 52 -11.72 -18.45 12.26
C GLY A 52 -12.55 -17.26 11.82
N GLY A 53 -11.96 -16.34 11.05
CA GLY A 53 -12.57 -15.07 10.63
C GLY A 53 -12.27 -14.75 9.16
N GLU A 54 -12.20 -13.46 8.85
CA GLU A 54 -11.90 -13.01 7.50
C GLU A 54 -10.46 -13.37 7.09
N LEU A 55 -10.29 -13.78 5.83
CA LEU A 55 -8.98 -14.03 5.26
C LEU A 55 -8.34 -12.69 4.88
N LEU A 56 -7.22 -12.36 5.52
CA LEU A 56 -6.53 -11.09 5.38
C LEU A 56 -5.14 -11.29 4.75
N SER A 57 -4.70 -10.29 4.01
CA SER A 57 -3.38 -10.24 3.38
C SER A 57 -2.77 -8.85 3.52
N LEU A 58 -1.46 -8.77 3.74
CA LEU A 58 -0.76 -7.47 3.80
C LEU A 58 -0.76 -6.79 2.43
N ARG A 59 -0.88 -5.47 2.42
CA ARG A 59 -0.90 -4.68 1.18
C ARG A 59 0.42 -4.83 0.38
N TYR A 60 0.28 -5.27 -0.87
CA TYR A 60 1.40 -5.43 -1.82
C TYR A 60 1.87 -4.09 -2.40
N ASP A 61 0.93 -3.14 -2.55
CA ASP A 61 1.18 -1.76 -2.95
C ASP A 61 0.17 -0.81 -2.27
N LEU A 62 0.17 0.47 -2.68
CA LEU A 62 -0.80 1.48 -2.22
C LEU A 62 -1.86 1.83 -3.29
N THR A 63 -1.80 1.18 -4.46
CA THR A 63 -2.68 1.50 -5.60
C THR A 63 -3.99 0.72 -5.50
N VAL A 64 -3.93 -0.58 -5.21
CA VAL A 64 -5.14 -1.38 -5.01
C VAL A 64 -5.92 -0.93 -3.76
N PRO A 65 -5.29 -0.67 -2.60
CA PRO A 65 -5.97 -0.06 -1.45
C PRO A 65 -6.63 1.28 -1.79
N PHE A 66 -6.02 2.08 -2.67
CA PHE A 66 -6.60 3.34 -3.12
C PHE A 66 -7.82 3.13 -4.03
N ALA A 67 -7.75 2.20 -4.99
CA ALA A 67 -8.90 1.87 -5.83
C ALA A 67 -10.09 1.36 -5.00
N ARG A 68 -9.82 0.51 -3.99
CA ARG A 68 -10.82 0.05 -3.02
C ARG A 68 -11.37 1.21 -2.20
N TYR A 69 -10.54 2.17 -1.79
CA TYR A 69 -10.97 3.38 -1.07
C TYR A 69 -11.93 4.23 -1.89
N LEU A 70 -11.60 4.46 -3.18
CA LEU A 70 -12.46 5.19 -4.11
C LEU A 70 -13.81 4.52 -4.28
N ALA A 71 -13.81 3.22 -4.59
CA ALA A 71 -15.04 2.46 -4.84
C ALA A 71 -15.95 2.41 -3.61
N MET A 72 -15.38 2.16 -2.42
CA MET A 72 -16.13 2.05 -1.17
C MET A 72 -16.78 3.39 -0.77
N ASN A 73 -16.10 4.51 -1.02
CA ASN A 73 -16.61 5.85 -0.72
C ASN A 73 -17.37 6.51 -1.89
N LYS A 74 -17.54 5.79 -3.02
CA LYS A 74 -18.19 6.30 -4.24
C LYS A 74 -17.57 7.62 -4.76
N LEU A 75 -16.26 7.76 -4.60
CA LEU A 75 -15.52 8.93 -5.06
C LEU A 75 -15.14 8.76 -6.53
N THR A 76 -15.48 9.75 -7.35
CA THR A 76 -15.15 9.78 -8.78
C THR A 76 -13.93 10.64 -9.09
N ASN A 77 -13.57 11.57 -8.20
CA ASN A 77 -12.41 12.44 -8.34
C ASN A 77 -11.79 12.71 -6.97
N ILE A 78 -10.50 12.43 -6.85
CA ILE A 78 -9.67 12.80 -5.70
C ILE A 78 -8.22 12.89 -6.17
N LYS A 79 -7.46 13.81 -5.58
CA LYS A 79 -6.01 13.91 -5.77
C LYS A 79 -5.34 13.70 -4.42
N ARG A 80 -4.68 12.56 -4.25
CA ARG A 80 -4.09 12.15 -2.97
C ARG A 80 -2.66 11.69 -3.07
N TYR A 81 -1.91 11.85 -1.98
CA TYR A 81 -0.65 11.17 -1.72
C TYR A 81 -0.77 10.20 -0.54
N HIS A 82 0.05 9.16 -0.52
CA HIS A 82 0.08 8.16 0.53
C HIS A 82 1.52 7.66 0.70
N ILE A 83 2.10 7.83 1.89
CA ILE A 83 3.46 7.38 2.22
C ILE A 83 3.34 6.32 3.30
N ALA A 84 3.53 5.06 2.91
CA ALA A 84 3.34 3.91 3.79
C ALA A 84 4.24 2.74 3.37
N LYS A 85 4.50 1.83 4.31
CA LYS A 85 5.19 0.56 4.02
C LYS A 85 4.28 -0.40 3.26
N VAL A 86 4.88 -1.19 2.38
CA VAL A 86 4.26 -2.27 1.60
C VAL A 86 5.05 -3.56 1.81
N TYR A 87 4.42 -4.70 1.55
CA TYR A 87 4.95 -6.01 1.96
C TYR A 87 4.94 -6.98 0.78
N ARG A 88 6.13 -7.47 0.42
CA ARG A 88 6.34 -8.40 -0.71
C ARG A 88 7.32 -9.50 -0.32
N ARG A 89 6.97 -10.75 -0.62
CA ARG A 89 7.80 -11.95 -0.43
C ARG A 89 8.77 -12.17 -1.58
N ASP A 90 9.40 -11.11 -2.06
CA ASP A 90 10.35 -11.25 -3.16
C ASP A 90 11.58 -12.04 -2.69
N ASN A 91 12.25 -12.71 -3.63
CA ASN A 91 13.47 -13.45 -3.36
C ASN A 91 14.64 -12.84 -4.17
N PRO A 92 15.18 -11.68 -3.76
CA PRO A 92 16.23 -10.99 -4.51
C PRO A 92 17.57 -11.72 -4.39
N ALA A 93 18.35 -11.75 -5.47
CA ALA A 93 19.68 -12.36 -5.53
C ALA A 93 20.72 -11.69 -4.60
N MET A 94 20.47 -10.43 -4.18
CA MET A 94 21.28 -9.72 -3.18
C MET A 94 20.50 -9.56 -1.87
N THR A 95 21.10 -10.03 -0.78
CA THR A 95 20.59 -9.97 0.60
C THR A 95 20.90 -8.65 1.34
N ARG A 96 21.52 -7.66 0.68
CA ARG A 96 21.84 -6.37 1.32
C ARG A 96 20.66 -5.40 1.20
N GLY A 97 19.97 -5.21 2.32
CA GLY A 97 19.16 -4.03 2.62
C GLY A 97 17.91 -3.84 1.77
N ARG A 98 16.79 -4.36 2.26
CA ARG A 98 15.47 -3.77 2.01
C ARG A 98 15.15 -2.79 3.12
#